data_AF-A0A1L9GYJ9-F1
#
_entry.id   AF-A0A1L9GYJ9-F1
#
_cell.length_a   1.000
_cell.length_b   1.000
_cell.length_c   1.000
_cell.angle_alpha   90.00
_cell.angle_beta   90.00
_cell.angle_gamma   90.00
#
_symmetry.space_group_name_H-M   'P 1'
#
loop_
_entity.id
_entity.type
_entity.pdbx_description
1 polymer ?
#
loop_
_entity_poly.entity_id
_entity_poly.type
_entity_poly.pdbx_seq_one_letter_code
_entity_poly.pdbx_strand_id
1 'polypeptide(L)'
;MQKQKLQSVRNLNPKLYKRLKAFALQENISVGDALNAAIEHLLAQKGERKKDPMLLLKIKPTNWGKGSENSSTEIDEVLYGGRL
;
A
#
# COMPACT_ATOMS: atom_id res chain seq x y z
N MET A 1 9.97 -32.02 -2.92
CA MET A 1 10.08 -30.85 -3.81
C MET A 1 8.92 -30.85 -4.78
N GLN A 2 8.05 -29.83 -4.77
CA GLN A 2 6.91 -29.75 -5.69
C GLN A 2 7.41 -29.45 -7.11
N LYS A 3 7.03 -30.29 -8.09
CA LYS A 3 7.31 -30.02 -9.50
C LYS A 3 6.41 -28.88 -9.97
N GLN A 4 6.99 -27.76 -10.39
CA GLN A 4 6.23 -26.65 -10.96
C GLN A 4 5.68 -27.05 -12.33
N LYS A 5 4.38 -26.85 -12.53
CA LYS A 5 3.69 -27.15 -13.79
C LYS A 5 4.00 -26.03 -14.79
N LEU A 6 4.47 -26.37 -15.99
CA LEU A 6 4.65 -25.37 -17.06
C LEU A 6 3.29 -24.76 -17.43
N GLN A 7 3.20 -23.44 -17.39
CA GLN A 7 2.05 -22.67 -17.80
C GLN A 7 2.47 -21.69 -18.89
N SER A 8 1.68 -21.61 -19.96
CA SER A 8 1.91 -20.66 -21.05
C SER A 8 0.92 -19.50 -20.90
N VAL A 9 1.43 -18.29 -20.75
CA VAL A 9 0.63 -17.08 -20.77
C VAL A 9 0.51 -16.60 -22.22
N ARG A 10 -0.71 -16.53 -22.74
CA ARG A 10 -0.99 -16.12 -24.12
C ARG A 10 -1.45 -14.66 -24.17
N ASN A 11 -1.38 -14.07 -25.37
CA ASN A 11 -1.86 -12.71 -25.65
C ASN A 11 -1.18 -11.60 -24.83
N LEU A 12 0.13 -11.73 -24.60
CA LEU A 12 0.92 -10.67 -23.96
C LEU A 12 1.19 -9.52 -24.94
N ASN A 13 1.02 -8.29 -24.47
CA ASN A 13 1.42 -7.12 -25.25
C ASN A 13 2.94 -7.17 -25.52
N PRO A 14 3.38 -7.18 -26.80
CA PRO A 14 4.78 -7.38 -27.15
C PRO A 14 5.68 -6.25 -26.64
N LYS A 15 5.18 -5.01 -26.54
CA LYS A 15 5.94 -3.88 -25.99
C LYS A 15 6.18 -4.05 -24.49
N LEU A 16 5.18 -4.52 -23.75
CA LEU A 16 5.30 -4.77 -22.31
C LEU A 16 6.22 -5.97 -22.03
N TYR A 17 6.09 -7.04 -22.80
CA TYR A 17 6.96 -8.21 -22.68
C TYR A 17 8.43 -7.84 -22.92
N LYS A 18 8.72 -7.00 -23.93
CA LYS A 18 10.08 -6.53 -24.20
C LYS A 18 10.68 -5.74 -23.03
N ARG A 19 9.87 -4.88 -22.38
CA ARG A 19 10.30 -4.12 -21.19
C ARG A 19 10.54 -5.05 -19.99
N LEU A 20 9.62 -5.98 -19.74
CA LEU A 20 9.78 -6.97 -18.66
C LEU A 20 11.05 -7.82 -18.87
N LYS A 21 11.32 -8.22 -20.12
CA LYS A 21 12.54 -8.97 -20.46
C LYS A 21 13.81 -8.15 -20.22
N ALA A 22 13.81 -6.87 -20.57
CA ALA A 22 14.94 -5.98 -20.30
C ALA A 22 15.18 -5.83 -18.79
N PHE A 23 14.11 -5.65 -18.01
CA PHE A 23 14.17 -5.61 -16.55
C PHE A 23 14.72 -6.91 -15.94
N ALA A 24 14.22 -8.06 -16.38
CA ALA A 24 14.69 -9.37 -15.92
C ALA A 24 16.19 -9.57 -16.20
N LEU A 25 16.67 -9.08 -17.35
CA LEU A 25 18.10 -9.13 -17.70
C LEU A 25 18.93 -8.20 -16.80
N GLN A 26 18.43 -7.01 -16.47
CA GLN A 26 19.12 -6.06 -15.59
C GLN A 26 19.25 -6.61 -14.16
N GLU A 27 18.19 -7.23 -13.65
CA GLU A 27 18.13 -7.81 -12.31
C GLU A 27 18.74 -9.23 -12.24
N ASN A 28 19.23 -9.76 -13.37
CA ASN A 28 19.81 -11.11 -13.48
C ASN A 28 18.87 -12.23 -12.98
N ILE A 29 17.57 -12.08 -13.25
CA ILE A 29 16.50 -13.03 -12.89
C ILE A 29 15.82 -13.60 -14.13
N SER A 30 15.10 -14.71 -13.97
CA SER A 30 14.32 -15.25 -15.09
C SER A 30 13.10 -14.38 -15.39
N VAL A 31 12.62 -14.44 -16.65
CA VAL A 31 11.38 -13.72 -17.04
C VAL A 31 10.17 -14.24 -16.25
N GLY A 32 10.18 -15.52 -15.84
CA GLY A 32 9.15 -16.10 -14.98
C GLY A 32 9.18 -15.49 -13.57
N ASP A 33 10.35 -15.32 -12.99
CA ASP A 33 10.52 -14.70 -11.67
C ASP A 33 10.12 -13.23 -11.69
N ALA A 34 10.51 -12.49 -12.73
CA ALA A 34 10.08 -11.11 -12.93
C ALA A 34 8.54 -11.00 -13.07
N LEU A 35 7.92 -11.96 -13.76
CA LEU A 35 6.46 -12.00 -13.89
C LEU A 35 5.78 -12.31 -12.55
N ASN A 36 6.32 -13.25 -11.77
CA ASN A 36 5.82 -13.58 -10.44
C ASN A 36 5.91 -12.38 -9.51
N ALA A 37 7.05 -11.70 -9.45
CA ALA A 37 7.25 -10.49 -8.65
C ALA A 37 6.26 -9.37 -9.03
N ALA A 38 6.02 -9.19 -10.33
CA ALA A 38 5.03 -8.21 -10.81
C ALA A 38 3.60 -8.57 -10.39
N ILE A 39 3.24 -9.86 -10.41
CA ILE A 39 1.93 -10.36 -9.96
C ILE A 39 1.78 -10.17 -8.46
N GLU A 40 2.77 -10.55 -7.66
CA GLU A 40 2.77 -10.37 -6.21
C GLU A 40 2.57 -8.90 -5.84
N HIS A 41 3.31 -8.01 -6.48
CA HIS A 41 3.18 -6.57 -6.28
C HIS A 41 1.78 -6.05 -6.67
N LEU A 42 1.21 -6.53 -7.78
CA LEU A 42 -0.15 -6.16 -8.19
C LEU A 42 -1.20 -6.64 -7.17
N LEU A 43 -1.04 -7.85 -6.64
CA LEU A 43 -1.96 -8.42 -5.65
C LEU A 43 -1.84 -7.70 -4.30
N ALA A 44 -0.63 -7.36 -3.87
CA ALA A 44 -0.39 -6.55 -2.67
C ALA A 44 -1.06 -5.18 -2.77
N GLN A 45 -0.89 -4.49 -3.89
CA GLN A 45 -1.55 -3.18 -4.12
C GLN A 45 -3.08 -3.26 -4.17
N LYS A 46 -3.65 -4.38 -4.62
CA LYS A 46 -5.10 -4.60 -4.59
C LYS A 46 -5.61 -4.87 -3.18
N GLY A 47 -4.81 -5.50 -2.31
CA GLY A 47 -5.15 -5.71 -0.90
C GLY A 47 -5.21 -4.42 -0.09
N GLU A 48 -4.38 -3.43 -0.41
CA GLU A 48 -4.32 -2.15 0.32
C GLU A 48 -5.37 -1.11 -0.13
N ARG A 49 -6.09 -1.36 -1.22
CA ARG A 49 -7.05 -0.40 -1.78
C ARG A 49 -8.48 -0.72 -1.42
N LYS A 50 -8.82 -0.54 -0.14
CA LYS A 50 -10.02 0.20 0.30
C LYS A 50 -9.72 0.81 1.66
N LYS A 51 -9.09 2.00 1.69
CA LYS A 51 -9.32 2.93 2.81
C LYS A 51 -10.78 3.32 2.70
N ASP A 52 -11.65 2.53 3.33
CA ASP A 52 -13.07 2.82 3.44
C ASP A 52 -13.18 4.22 4.08
N PRO A 53 -13.69 5.25 3.36
CA PRO A 53 -13.81 6.59 3.91
C PRO A 53 -14.69 6.62 5.16
N MET A 54 -15.56 5.61 5.36
CA MET A 54 -16.32 5.44 6.61
C MET A 54 -15.47 4.98 7.80
N LEU A 55 -14.21 4.56 7.62
CA LEU A 55 -13.32 4.23 8.75
C LEU A 55 -13.01 5.46 9.61
N LEU A 56 -12.93 6.66 9.02
CA LEU A 56 -12.77 7.91 9.77
C LEU A 56 -13.97 8.18 10.69
N LEU A 57 -15.17 7.79 10.25
CA LEU A 57 -16.40 7.90 11.03
C LEU A 57 -16.52 6.85 12.14
N LYS A 58 -15.67 5.81 12.12
CA LYS A 58 -15.64 4.73 13.14
C LYS A 58 -14.64 5.00 14.27
N ILE A 59 -13.88 6.09 14.19
CA ILE A 59 -12.95 6.48 15.25
C ILE A 59 -13.78 6.94 16.45
N LYS A 60 -13.70 6.20 17.56
CA LYS A 60 -14.34 6.60 18.82
C LYS A 60 -13.42 7.56 19.57
N PRO A 61 -13.96 8.62 20.19
CA PRO A 61 -13.18 9.46 21.10
C PRO A 61 -12.63 8.57 22.23
N THR A 62 -11.32 8.62 22.42
CA THR A 62 -10.67 7.97 23.55
C THR A 62 -10.78 8.91 24.75
N ASN A 63 -11.07 8.38 25.93
CA ASN A 63 -11.03 9.15 27.17
C ASN A 63 -9.57 9.21 27.66
N TRP A 64 -9.01 10.41 27.78
CA TRP A 64 -7.62 10.64 28.16
C TRP A 64 -7.44 10.75 29.69
N GLY A 65 -8.51 10.57 30.46
CA GLY A 65 -8.51 10.64 31.92
C GLY A 65 -9.14 11.94 32.45
N LYS A 66 -9.17 12.05 33.77
CA LYS A 66 -9.71 13.24 34.45
C LYS A 66 -8.71 14.39 34.35
N GLY A 67 -9.17 15.58 34.01
CA GLY A 67 -8.32 16.76 33.79
C GLY A 67 -7.93 16.98 32.32
N SER A 68 -8.36 16.11 31.40
CA SER A 68 -8.11 16.28 29.96
C SER A 68 -9.28 16.91 29.20
N GLU A 69 -10.28 17.44 29.91
CA GLU A 69 -11.53 17.90 29.32
C GLU A 69 -11.33 19.15 28.45
N ASN A 70 -10.35 20.00 28.80
CA ASN A 70 -10.04 21.26 28.11
C ASN A 70 -8.70 21.24 27.35
N SER A 71 -8.06 20.07 27.24
CA SER A 71 -6.72 19.98 26.66
C SER A 71 -6.63 20.49 25.22
N SER A 72 -7.71 20.45 24.45
CA SER A 72 -7.74 21.05 23.11
C SER A 72 -7.50 22.56 23.17
N THR A 73 -8.17 23.25 24.08
CA THR A 73 -8.05 24.70 24.25
C THR A 73 -6.68 25.09 24.79
N GLU A 74 -6.15 24.31 25.74
CA GLU A 74 -4.81 24.52 26.29
C GLU A 74 -3.72 24.36 25.22
N ILE A 75 -3.85 23.33 24.37
CA ILE A 75 -2.94 23.11 23.25
C ILE A 75 -3.02 24.26 22.25
N ASP A 76 -4.22 24.72 21.92
CA ASP A 76 -4.41 25.84 20.99
C ASP A 76 -3.84 27.14 21.55
N GLU A 77 -3.97 27.39 22.85
CA GLU A 77 -3.39 28.56 23.51
C GLU A 77 -1.85 28.53 23.46
N VAL A 78 -1.24 27.37 23.71
CA VAL A 78 0.23 27.20 23.66
C VAL A 78 0.78 27.30 22.24
N LEU A 79 0.12 26.66 21.27
CA LEU A 79 0.62 26.57 19.89
C LEU A 79 0.30 27.81 19.06
N TYR A 80 -0.89 28.40 19.25
CA TYR A 80 -1.41 29.47 18.40
C TYR A 80 -1.59 30.80 19.14
N GLY A 81 -1.29 30.88 20.44
CA GLY A 81 -1.18 32.13 21.17
C GLY A 81 -2.50 32.83 21.47
N GLY A 82 -3.62 32.10 21.43
CA GLY A 82 -4.89 32.51 22.02
C GLY A 82 -5.48 33.84 21.53
N ARG A 83 -5.17 34.30 20.31
CA ARG A 83 -5.81 35.48 19.70
C ARG A 83 -6.75 35.08 18.58
N LEU A 84 -8.01 34.89 18.94
CA LEU A 84 -9.17 35.14 18.07
C LEU A 84 -10.07 36.17 18.74
#